data_AF-A0A9D4RXF7-F1
#
_entry.id   AF-A0A9D4RXF7-F1
#
_cell.length_a   1.000
_cell.length_b   1.000
_cell.length_c   1.000
_cell.angle_alpha   90.00
_cell.angle_beta   90.00
_cell.angle_gamma   90.00
#
_symmetry.space_group_name_H-M   'P 1'
#
loop_
_entity.id
_entity.type
_entity.pdbx_description
1 polymer ?
#
loop_
_entity_poly.entity_id
_entity_poly.type
_entity_poly.pdbx_seq_one_letter_code
_entity_poly.pdbx_strand_id
1 'polypeptide(L)' 'MKTDDDMFDDIESLSILLQAAPNRTFMGGFCLGTSSPYSQTSSKWHVSIRQYRKPLVPSNVQRHRIPDV' A
#
# COMPACT_ATOMS: atom_id res chain seq x y z
N MET A 1 -13.35 2.37 3.31
CA MET A 1 -12.34 2.58 2.26
C MET A 1 -11.46 3.74 2.67
N LYS A 2 -10.15 3.67 2.45
CA LYS A 2 -9.22 4.79 2.62
C LYS A 2 -8.49 4.95 1.30
N THR A 3 -8.57 6.15 0.74
CA THR A 3 -7.96 6.52 -0.54
C THR A 3 -7.31 7.90 -0.38
N ASP A 4 -6.37 8.22 -1.25
CA ASP A 4 -5.77 9.56 -1.35
C ASP A 4 -6.72 10.47 -2.16
N ASP A 5 -6.59 11.79 -2.05
CA ASP A 5 -7.47 12.76 -2.74
C ASP A 5 -7.20 12.90 -4.24
N ASP A 6 -6.12 12.29 -4.73
CA ASP A 6 -5.69 12.24 -6.13
C ASP A 6 -6.07 10.93 -6.85
N MET A 7 -6.93 10.10 -6.23
CA MET A 7 -7.36 8.81 -6.77
C MET A 7 -8.76 8.86 -7.38
N PHE A 8 -8.98 8.04 -8.42
CA PHE A 8 -10.32 7.79 -8.96
C PHE A 8 -10.90 6.51 -8.35
N ASP A 9 -12.12 6.62 -7.81
CA ASP A 9 -12.83 5.50 -7.19
C ASP A 9 -14.02 5.07 -8.05
N ASP A 10 -13.98 3.84 -8.56
CA ASP A 10 -15.14 3.20 -9.19
C ASP A 10 -16.07 2.61 -8.11
N ILE A 11 -17.07 3.40 -7.72
CA ILE A 11 -18.02 3.07 -6.66
C ILE A 11 -18.95 1.90 -7.05
N GLU A 12 -19.27 1.75 -8.34
CA GLU A 12 -20.15 0.67 -8.81
C GLU A 12 -19.45 -0.68 -8.63
N SER A 13 -18.22 -0.80 -9.13
CA SER A 13 -17.41 -2.02 -8.94
C SER A 13 -17.09 -2.30 -7.47
N LEU A 14 -16.86 -1.25 -6.67
CA LEU A 14 -16.61 -1.40 -5.23
C LEU A 14 -17.77 -2.09 -4.51
N SER A 15 -19.00 -1.76 -4.87
CA SER A 15 -20.19 -2.35 -4.23
C SER A 15 -20.26 -3.86 -4.44
N ILE A 16 -19.92 -4.34 -5.64
CA ILE A 16 -19.86 -5.75 -6.00
C ILE A 16 -18.73 -6.44 -5.23
N LEU A 17 -17.57 -5.80 -5.14
CA LEU A 17 -16.41 -6.29 -4.39
C LEU A 17 -16.72 -6.47 -2.90
N LEU A 18 -17.44 -5.52 -2.30
CA LEU A 18 -17.83 -5.58 -0.89
C LEU A 18 -18.85 -6.69 -0.62
N GLN A 19 -19.75 -6.99 -1.56
CA GLN A 19 -20.67 -8.13 -1.44
C GLN A 19 -19.94 -9.48 -1.51
N ALA A 20 -18.84 -9.57 -2.27
CA ALA A 20 -18.00 -10.75 -2.34
C ALA A 20 -16.99 -10.86 -1.18
N ALA A 21 -16.86 -9.82 -0.35
CA ALA A 21 -15.90 -9.81 0.74
C ALA A 21 -16.31 -10.81 1.86
N PRO A 22 -15.34 -11.39 2.58
CA PRO A 22 -15.65 -12.25 3.71
C PRO A 22 -16.47 -11.54 4.80
N ASN A 23 -17.43 -12.23 5.42
CA ASN A 23 -18.22 -11.71 6.56
C ASN A 23 -17.42 -11.53 7.88
N ARG A 24 -16.08 -11.49 7.79
CA ARG A 24 -15.14 -11.32 8.90
C ARG A 24 -14.20 -10.16 8.59
N THR A 25 -13.28 -9.87 9.50
CA THR A 25 -12.24 -8.86 9.26
C THR A 25 -11.52 -9.13 7.93
N PHE A 26 -11.60 -8.15 7.03
CA PHE A 26 -11.01 -8.19 5.70
C PHE A 26 -10.16 -6.94 5.48
N MET A 27 -9.00 -7.13 4.88
CA MET A 27 -8.13 -6.08 4.38
C MET A 27 -7.85 -6.40 2.92
N GLY A 28 -8.28 -5.51 2.03
CA GLY A 28 -8.16 -5.67 0.58
C GLY A 28 -7.44 -4.48 -0.04
N GLY A 29 -6.78 -4.74 -1.17
CA GLY A 29 -6.05 -3.76 -1.95
C GLY A 29 -4.79 -4.38 -2.55
N PHE A 30 -3.92 -3.54 -3.10
CA PHE A 30 -2.66 -3.99 -3.63
C PHE A 30 -1.65 -4.22 -2.50
N CYS A 31 -1.36 -5.49 -2.19
CA CYS A 31 -0.42 -5.88 -1.17
C CYS A 31 1.01 -5.84 -1.71
N LEU A 32 1.84 -4.94 -1.20
CA LEU A 32 3.27 -5.07 -1.36
C LEU A 32 3.78 -6.18 -0.42
N GLY A 33 4.62 -7.06 -0.95
CA GLY A 33 5.35 -8.03 -0.15
C GLY A 33 6.33 -7.34 0.80
N THR A 34 7.04 -8.15 1.60
CA THR A 34 8.13 -7.63 2.42
C THR A 34 9.20 -6.97 1.55
N SER A 35 9.68 -5.81 1.94
CA SER A 35 10.68 -5.04 1.18
C SER A 35 11.72 -4.41 2.10
N SER A 36 12.90 -4.07 1.56
CA SER A 36 13.90 -3.32 2.31
C SER A 36 13.48 -1.85 2.44
N PRO A 37 13.78 -1.18 3.58
CA PRO A 37 13.57 0.25 3.73
C PRO A 37 14.33 1.04 2.65
N TYR A 38 13.75 2.15 2.19
CA TYR A 38 14.41 3.01 1.21
C TYR A 38 15.60 3.75 1.85
N SER A 39 16.81 3.30 1.56
CA SER A 39 18.04 3.87 2.10
C SER A 39 18.58 5.07 1.31
N GLN A 40 18.13 5.28 0.08
CA GLN A 40 18.56 6.39 -0.78
C GLN A 40 17.98 7.72 -0.29
N THR A 41 18.84 8.70 -0.01
CA THR A 41 18.46 10.01 0.56
C THR A 41 17.68 10.90 -0.41
N SER A 42 17.78 10.65 -1.72
CA SER A 42 17.00 11.34 -2.74
C SER A 42 15.55 10.84 -2.86
N SER A 43 15.21 9.70 -2.24
CA SER A 43 13.86 9.15 -2.32
C SER A 43 12.91 9.93 -1.41
N LYS A 44 11.70 10.23 -1.93
CA LYS A 44 10.57 10.72 -1.12
C LYS A 44 10.32 9.85 0.11
N TRP A 45 10.61 8.56 -0.01
CA TRP A 45 10.34 7.54 1.01
C TRP A 45 11.57 7.18 1.85
N HIS A 46 12.64 7.99 1.80
CA HIS A 46 13.87 7.73 2.53
C HIS A 46 13.62 7.52 4.03
N VAL A 47 14.21 6.45 4.58
CA VAL A 47 14.25 6.22 6.02
C VAL A 47 15.68 5.89 6.43
N SER A 48 16.19 6.61 7.42
CA SER A 48 17.53 6.32 7.95
C SER A 48 17.51 5.06 8.83
N ILE A 49 18.63 4.34 8.86
CA ILE A 49 18.81 3.18 9.76
C ILE A 49 18.61 3.53 11.24
N ARG A 50 18.81 4.79 11.62
CA ARG A 50 18.57 5.27 12.99
C ARG A 50 17.07 5.30 13.33
N GLN A 51 16.23 5.66 12.36
CA GLN A 51 14.77 5.71 12.50
C GLN A 51 14.12 4.34 12.37
N TYR A 52 14.65 3.48 11.47
CA TYR A 52 14.13 2.14 11.24
C TYR A 52 15.26 1.11 11.22
N ARG A 53 15.41 0.40 12.34
CA ARG A 53 16.51 -0.56 12.56
C ARG A 53 16.22 -1.97 12.06
N LYS A 54 14.99 -2.24 11.61
CA LYS A 54 14.62 -3.57 11.12
C LYS A 54 15.10 -3.72 9.66
N PRO A 55 15.52 -4.93 9.25
CA PRO A 55 16.04 -5.15 7.89
C PRO A 55 14.94 -5.08 6.82
N LEU A 56 13.69 -5.38 7.21
CA LEU A 56 12.55 -5.45 6.30
C LEU A 56 11.38 -4.64 6.86
N VAL A 57 10.66 -4.01 5.94
CA VAL A 57 9.30 -3.51 6.13
C VAL A 57 8.34 -4.70 5.98
N PRO A 58 7.41 -4.93 6.93
CA PRO A 58 6.40 -5.97 6.80
C PRO A 58 5.53 -5.77 5.55
N SER A 59 4.89 -6.84 5.08
CA SER A 59 3.90 -6.73 4.02
C SER A 59 2.77 -5.78 4.44
N ASN A 60 2.33 -4.95 3.51
CA ASN A 60 1.32 -3.95 3.76
C ASN A 60 0.55 -3.60 2.48
N VAL A 61 -0.68 -3.13 2.65
CA VAL A 61 -1.51 -2.66 1.54
C VAL A 61 -1.11 -1.23 1.19
N GLN A 62 -0.85 -0.96 -0.09
CA GLN A 62 -0.57 0.38 -0.61
C GLN A 62 -1.29 0.61 -1.94
N ARG A 63 -1.19 1.84 -2.43
CA ARG A 63 -1.51 2.16 -3.82
C ARG A 63 -0.68 1.30 -4.78
N HIS A 64 -1.26 0.96 -5.92
CA HIS A 64 -0.53 0.31 -6.99
C HIS A 64 0.56 1.27 -7.51
N ARG A 65 1.81 0.80 -7.55
CA ARG A 65 2.92 1.57 -8.12
C ARG A 65 2.87 1.41 -9.63
N ILE A 66 2.41 2.43 -10.36
CA ILE A 66 2.71 2.53 -11.79
C ILE A 66 4.23 2.72 -11.88
N PRO A 67 4.99 1.84 -12.54
CA PRO A 67 6.42 2.05 -12.73
C PRO A 67 6.64 3.34 -13.52
N ASP A 68 7.58 4.16 -13.04
CA ASP A 68 7.96 5.41 -13.71
C ASP A 68 8.43 5.07 -15.15
N VAL A 69 7.83 5.70 -16.15
CA VAL A 69 8.24 5.66 -17.57
C VAL A 69 9.34 6.66 -17.81
#